data_AF-A0A8J4YGF6-F1
#
_entry.id   AF-A0A8J4YGF6-F1
#
_cell.length_a   1.000
_cell.length_b   1.000
_cell.length_c   1.000
_cell.angle_alpha   90.00
_cell.angle_beta   90.00
_cell.angle_gamma   90.00
#
_symmetry.space_group_name_H-M   'P 1'
#
loop_
_entity.id
_entity.type
_entity.pdbx_description
1 polymer ?
#
loop_
_entity_poly.entity_id
_entity_poly.type
_entity_poly.pdbx_seq_one_letter_code
_entity_poly.pdbx_strand_id
1 'polypeptide(L)'
;MELYIGVALLMGVMDGALGMHACLVDCSRTDNEHLTADPVNCKNYYICFDSSHYSAYPFPCEGDTFFDFSTNSCRESNFACTPECEKCSFDCSAPVLGKIANTADCGLYYECGISKWTTCSEEEPFFDGNVCQADESRCCNCKPHCSMSDALNHNMVPDHRNCSNFYLCMEPGIPDHLTHGHCPNGYFDPQAGNCNDGAPCIQPCA
;
A
#
# COMPACT_ATOMS: atom_id res chain seq x y z
N MET A 1 -48.48 0.04 42.82
CA MET A 1 -47.53 1.14 42.63
C MET A 1 -46.21 0.67 43.20
N GLU A 2 -45.10 0.46 42.50
CA GLU A 2 -44.67 0.35 41.10
C GLU A 2 -43.41 -0.54 41.21
N LEU A 3 -43.24 -1.65 40.49
CA LEU A 3 -42.74 -1.79 39.11
C LEU A 3 -41.27 -1.41 38.89
N TYR A 4 -40.47 -2.42 38.46
CA TYR A 4 -39.26 -2.37 37.61
C TYR A 4 -37.93 -1.85 38.23
N ILE A 5 -36.70 -2.25 37.84
CA ILE A 5 -36.08 -2.89 36.66
C ILE A 5 -34.80 -3.62 37.12
N GLY A 6 -34.48 -4.77 36.52
CA GLY A 6 -33.17 -5.43 36.65
C GLY A 6 -32.12 -4.90 35.68
N VAL A 7 -30.84 -5.10 35.98
CA VAL A 7 -29.72 -4.95 35.04
C VAL A 7 -28.69 -6.02 35.43
N ALA A 8 -28.70 -7.20 34.80
CA ALA A 8 -28.01 -7.55 33.56
C ALA A 8 -26.47 -7.53 33.71
N LEU A 9 -25.93 -8.75 33.88
CA LEU A 9 -24.57 -9.13 33.51
C LEU A 9 -24.30 -8.69 32.06
N LEU A 10 -23.31 -7.84 31.84
CA LEU A 10 -22.62 -7.79 30.56
C LEU A 10 -21.12 -7.81 30.80
N MET A 11 -20.55 -8.89 30.27
CA MET A 11 -19.13 -9.13 30.11
C MET A 11 -18.50 -7.91 29.44
N GLY A 12 -17.44 -7.38 30.05
CA GLY A 12 -16.57 -6.42 29.38
C GLY A 12 -16.05 -7.08 28.11
N VAL A 13 -16.51 -6.57 26.98
CA VAL A 13 -15.89 -6.78 25.68
C VAL A 13 -14.42 -6.42 25.83
N MET A 14 -13.53 -7.40 25.68
CA MET A 14 -12.18 -7.08 25.28
C MET A 14 -12.31 -6.50 23.88
N ASP A 15 -12.08 -5.20 23.78
CA ASP A 15 -11.85 -4.50 22.52
C ASP A 15 -10.72 -5.24 21.80
N GLY A 16 -11.10 -6.20 20.97
CA GLY A 16 -10.32 -6.65 19.85
C GLY A 16 -10.28 -5.48 18.87
N ALA A 17 -9.41 -4.53 19.14
CA ALA A 17 -8.91 -3.64 18.12
C ALA A 17 -8.12 -4.50 17.13
N LEU A 18 -8.84 -5.15 16.21
CA LEU A 18 -8.33 -5.47 14.88
C LEU A 18 -8.14 -4.12 14.17
N GLY A 19 -7.15 -3.36 14.63
CA GLY A 19 -6.81 -2.06 14.10
C GLY A 19 -5.96 -2.23 12.86
N MET A 20 -6.37 -1.61 11.76
CA MET A 20 -5.67 -1.50 10.48
C MET A 20 -4.25 -0.89 10.64
N HIS A 21 -3.28 -1.67 11.14
CA HIS A 21 -1.93 -1.20 11.47
C HIS A 21 -0.81 -1.84 10.64
N ALA A 22 -1.12 -2.67 9.64
CA ALA A 22 -0.11 -3.55 9.07
C ALA A 22 1.03 -2.83 8.29
N CYS A 23 0.83 -1.59 7.82
CA CYS A 23 1.80 -0.93 6.91
C CYS A 23 2.45 0.34 7.45
N LEU A 24 2.46 0.52 8.76
CA LEU A 24 3.20 1.61 9.41
C LEU A 24 4.40 1.04 10.16
N VAL A 25 5.46 1.83 10.22
CA VAL A 25 6.63 1.52 11.05
C VAL A 25 6.18 1.43 12.49
N ASP A 26 6.28 0.24 13.09
CA ASP A 26 5.90 0.02 14.48
C ASP A 26 7.09 0.29 15.41
N CYS A 27 7.04 1.45 16.08
CA CYS A 27 7.96 1.83 17.14
C CYS A 27 7.35 1.70 18.54
N SER A 28 6.26 0.93 18.72
CA SER A 28 5.53 0.83 19.98
C SER A 28 6.35 0.33 21.18
N ARG A 29 7.56 -0.19 20.95
CA ARG A 29 8.50 -0.49 22.02
C ARG A 29 9.09 0.79 22.63
N THR A 30 9.09 0.85 23.96
CA THR A 30 9.45 2.05 24.74
C THR A 30 10.92 2.09 25.15
N ASP A 31 11.77 1.25 24.57
CA ASP A 31 13.22 1.35 24.73
C ASP A 31 13.81 2.38 23.75
N ASN A 32 14.57 3.34 24.29
CA ASN A 32 15.21 4.38 23.49
C ASN A 32 16.19 3.76 22.48
N GLU A 33 16.13 4.20 21.21
CA GLU A 33 17.05 3.84 20.12
C GLU A 33 17.00 2.35 19.67
N HIS A 34 15.82 1.74 19.65
CA HIS A 34 15.61 0.41 19.07
C HIS A 34 15.42 0.47 17.54
N LEU A 35 15.74 -0.63 16.83
CA LEU A 35 15.50 -0.73 15.39
C LEU A 35 14.24 -1.56 15.14
N THR A 36 13.48 -1.18 14.13
CA THR A 36 12.27 -1.91 13.75
C THR A 36 12.33 -2.30 12.27
N ALA A 37 11.65 -3.38 11.91
CA ALA A 37 11.65 -3.88 10.54
C ALA A 37 10.97 -2.87 9.62
N ASP A 38 11.51 -2.71 8.42
CA ASP A 38 10.77 -2.04 7.35
C ASP A 38 9.62 -2.97 6.90
N PRO A 39 8.34 -2.58 7.11
CA PRO A 39 7.20 -3.44 6.83
C PRO A 39 7.08 -3.79 5.34
N VAL A 40 7.73 -3.03 4.46
CA VAL A 40 7.69 -3.25 3.00
C VAL A 40 8.96 -3.86 2.42
N ASN A 41 10.03 -3.99 3.20
CA ASN A 41 11.29 -4.60 2.75
C ASN A 41 12.07 -5.22 3.91
N CYS A 42 12.06 -6.56 4.04
CA CYS A 42 12.79 -7.22 5.13
C CYS A 42 14.34 -7.12 5.04
N LYS A 43 14.89 -6.51 3.99
CA LYS A 43 16.31 -6.14 3.92
C LYS A 43 16.59 -4.74 4.48
N ASN A 44 15.59 -4.08 5.03
CA ASN A 44 15.69 -2.72 5.55
C ASN A 44 15.18 -2.65 7.01
N TYR A 45 15.58 -1.61 7.73
CA TYR A 45 15.09 -1.30 9.07
C TYR A 45 15.02 0.21 9.32
N TYR A 46 14.21 0.64 10.26
CA TYR A 46 14.16 2.02 10.75
C TYR A 46 14.78 2.12 12.14
N ILE A 47 15.30 3.29 12.49
CA ILE A 47 15.73 3.62 13.86
C ILE A 47 14.56 4.34 14.54
N CYS A 48 14.04 3.79 15.64
CA CYS A 48 13.02 4.42 16.45
C CYS A 48 13.66 5.36 17.49
N PHE A 49 13.24 6.62 17.51
CA PHE A 49 13.66 7.60 18.52
C PHE A 49 12.70 7.61 19.72
N ASP A 50 11.41 7.38 19.47
CA ASP A 50 10.38 7.16 20.49
C ASP A 50 9.21 6.33 19.90
N SER A 51 8.12 6.19 20.66
CA SER A 51 6.96 5.38 20.27
C SER A 51 6.26 5.78 18.97
N SER A 52 6.55 6.97 18.45
CA SER A 52 5.88 7.58 17.30
C SER A 52 6.83 8.21 16.28
N HIS A 53 8.11 8.35 16.59
CA HIS A 53 9.11 8.96 15.71
C HIS A 53 10.22 7.97 15.38
N TYR A 54 10.55 7.90 14.09
CA TYR A 54 11.60 7.06 13.54
C TYR A 54 12.41 7.82 12.48
N SER A 55 13.51 7.22 12.03
CA SER A 55 14.35 7.77 10.96
C SER A 55 13.52 8.10 9.72
N ALA A 56 13.81 9.23 9.08
CA ALA A 56 13.06 9.67 7.90
C ALA A 56 13.14 8.67 6.73
N TYR A 57 14.19 7.85 6.68
CA TYR A 57 14.42 6.82 5.67
C TYR A 57 14.84 5.51 6.33
N PRO A 58 14.56 4.36 5.68
CA PRO A 58 15.05 3.07 6.15
C PRO A 58 16.54 2.90 5.83
N PHE A 59 17.22 2.15 6.68
CA PHE A 59 18.61 1.75 6.51
C PHE A 59 18.66 0.33 5.92
N PRO A 60 19.50 0.10 4.90
CA PRO A 60 19.67 -1.22 4.33
C PRO A 60 20.50 -2.12 5.25
N CYS A 61 20.15 -3.40 5.27
CA CYS A 61 21.03 -4.47 5.72
C CYS A 61 22.16 -4.68 4.72
N GLU A 62 23.36 -4.98 5.21
CA GLU A 62 24.51 -5.24 4.35
C GLU A 62 24.41 -6.62 3.67
N GLY A 63 24.74 -6.69 2.39
CA GLY A 63 24.75 -7.93 1.61
C GLY A 63 23.36 -8.55 1.44
N ASP A 64 23.30 -9.88 1.52
CA ASP A 64 22.05 -10.66 1.39
C ASP A 64 21.42 -11.00 2.75
N THR A 65 21.67 -10.16 3.75
CA THR A 65 21.10 -10.34 5.08
C THR A 65 19.72 -9.68 5.20
N PHE A 66 18.94 -10.17 6.16
CA PHE A 66 17.59 -9.69 6.46
C PHE A 66 17.56 -9.14 7.88
N PHE A 67 16.79 -8.08 8.10
CA PHE A 67 16.60 -7.54 9.43
C PHE A 67 15.74 -8.50 10.26
N ASP A 68 16.29 -8.96 11.38
CA ASP A 68 15.54 -9.71 12.38
C ASP A 68 15.21 -8.84 13.58
N PHE A 69 13.93 -8.51 13.69
CA PHE A 69 13.38 -7.75 14.81
C PHE A 69 13.62 -8.43 16.17
N SER A 70 13.67 -9.77 16.21
CA SER A 70 13.86 -10.50 17.47
C SER A 70 15.25 -10.28 18.07
N THR A 71 16.26 -10.12 17.22
CA THR A 71 17.66 -9.89 17.61
C THR A 71 18.12 -8.46 17.39
N ASN A 72 17.26 -7.60 16.86
CA ASN A 72 17.55 -6.20 16.56
C ASN A 72 18.80 -6.06 15.66
N SER A 73 18.95 -6.93 14.66
CA SER A 73 20.14 -6.98 13.82
C SER A 73 19.89 -7.59 12.43
N CYS A 74 20.72 -7.22 11.46
CA CYS A 74 20.73 -7.84 10.14
C CYS A 74 21.51 -9.17 10.19
N ARG A 75 20.90 -10.25 9.70
CA ARG A 75 21.53 -11.58 9.69
C ARG A 75 21.14 -12.39 8.46
N GLU A 76 21.98 -13.36 8.13
CA GLU A 76 21.58 -14.40 7.19
C GLU A 76 20.40 -15.17 7.78
N SER A 77 19.32 -15.26 7.01
CA SER A 77 18.10 -15.89 7.47
C SER A 77 17.78 -17.13 6.65
N ASN A 78 17.33 -18.18 7.33
CA ASN A 78 16.83 -19.40 6.71
C ASN A 78 15.32 -19.34 6.38
N PHE A 79 14.66 -18.21 6.63
CA PHE A 79 13.25 -18.02 6.28
C PHE A 79 13.08 -17.13 5.04
N ALA A 80 12.01 -17.40 4.27
CA ALA A 80 11.63 -16.56 3.14
C ALA A 80 11.19 -15.18 3.66
N CYS A 81 11.92 -14.13 3.29
CA CYS A 81 11.51 -12.75 3.52
C CYS A 81 10.18 -12.52 2.80
N THR A 82 9.14 -12.34 3.58
CA THR A 82 7.81 -11.98 3.10
C THR A 82 7.51 -10.63 3.76
N PRO A 83 7.71 -9.50 3.06
CA PRO A 83 7.36 -8.21 3.62
C PRO A 83 5.88 -8.23 4.00
N GLU A 84 5.56 -7.65 5.16
CA GLU A 84 4.20 -7.61 5.69
C GLU A 84 3.30 -6.71 4.87
N CYS A 85 3.91 -5.76 4.14
CA CYS A 85 3.21 -4.80 3.31
C CYS A 85 3.77 -4.65 1.91
N GLU A 86 2.90 -4.13 1.06
CA GLU A 86 3.23 -3.74 -0.29
C GLU A 86 3.98 -2.40 -0.26
N LYS A 87 5.13 -2.35 -0.96
CA LYS A 87 6.02 -1.18 -1.02
C LYS A 87 5.38 0.04 -1.69
N CYS A 88 4.35 -0.20 -2.48
CA CYS A 88 3.67 0.78 -3.30
C CYS A 88 2.51 1.40 -2.54
N SER A 89 2.66 2.66 -2.13
CA SER A 89 1.51 3.45 -1.69
C SER A 89 0.83 4.10 -2.90
N PHE A 90 -0.50 4.16 -2.84
CA PHE A 90 -1.34 4.76 -3.85
C PHE A 90 -2.35 5.75 -3.24
N ASP A 91 -2.25 6.02 -1.93
CA ASP A 91 -3.05 7.00 -1.21
C ASP A 91 -2.17 7.89 -0.32
N CYS A 92 -2.57 9.15 -0.18
CA CYS A 92 -1.85 10.15 0.63
C CYS A 92 -2.20 10.04 2.12
N SER A 93 -2.22 8.83 2.66
CA SER A 93 -2.60 8.56 4.05
C SER A 93 -1.66 9.23 5.06
N ALA A 94 -0.44 9.58 4.63
CA ALA A 94 0.50 10.45 5.33
C ALA A 94 0.65 11.81 4.59
N PRO A 95 -0.13 12.84 4.97
CA PRO A 95 -0.37 14.02 4.12
C PRO A 95 0.82 14.98 3.95
N VAL A 96 1.91 14.83 4.70
CA VAL A 96 2.98 15.85 4.75
C VAL A 96 4.24 15.45 3.96
N LEU A 97 4.50 14.16 3.75
CA LEU A 97 5.71 13.66 3.07
C LEU A 97 5.48 12.44 2.15
N GLY A 98 4.22 12.01 1.97
CA GLY A 98 3.91 10.84 1.16
C GLY A 98 4.21 11.04 -0.32
N LYS A 99 4.73 10.00 -0.95
CA LYS A 99 4.72 9.84 -2.41
C LYS A 99 3.83 8.65 -2.74
N ILE A 100 3.06 8.77 -3.81
CA ILE A 100 2.22 7.68 -4.28
C ILE A 100 2.55 7.37 -5.73
N ALA A 101 2.61 6.08 -6.06
CA ALA A 101 2.89 5.63 -7.41
C ALA A 101 1.70 5.90 -8.33
N ASN A 102 1.96 6.15 -9.61
CA ASN A 102 0.90 6.07 -10.61
C ASN A 102 0.69 4.60 -10.98
N THR A 103 -0.55 4.12 -10.90
CA THR A 103 -0.86 2.71 -11.18
C THR A 103 -0.72 2.33 -12.64
N ALA A 104 -0.73 3.30 -13.56
CA ALA A 104 -0.68 3.10 -15.01
C ALA A 104 0.66 3.53 -15.65
N ASP A 105 1.47 4.33 -14.96
CA ASP A 105 2.76 4.82 -15.44
C ASP A 105 3.84 4.69 -14.36
N CYS A 106 4.73 3.73 -14.56
CA CYS A 106 5.81 3.46 -13.62
C CYS A 106 6.78 4.62 -13.42
N GLY A 107 6.92 5.48 -14.42
CA GLY A 107 7.81 6.64 -14.36
C GLY A 107 7.18 7.82 -13.66
N LEU A 108 5.97 7.71 -13.14
CA LEU A 108 5.22 8.83 -12.59
C LEU A 108 4.80 8.55 -11.14
N TYR A 109 5.00 9.54 -10.28
CA TYR A 109 4.54 9.51 -8.90
C TYR A 109 3.99 10.87 -8.49
N TYR A 110 3.10 10.89 -7.51
CA TYR A 110 2.51 12.12 -6.97
C TYR A 110 3.08 12.41 -5.58
N GLU A 111 3.52 13.65 -5.37
CA GLU A 111 4.04 14.15 -4.11
C GLU A 111 2.91 14.81 -3.31
N CYS A 112 2.44 14.11 -2.27
CA CYS A 112 1.29 14.53 -1.47
C CYS A 112 1.51 15.89 -0.79
N GLY A 113 2.72 16.15 -0.27
CA GLY A 113 3.01 17.38 0.48
C GLY A 113 3.00 18.66 -0.35
N ILE A 114 3.20 18.55 -1.67
CA ILE A 114 3.20 19.68 -2.61
C ILE A 114 2.15 19.56 -3.72
N SER A 115 1.31 18.53 -3.64
CA SER A 115 0.24 18.24 -4.59
C SER A 115 0.67 18.24 -6.06
N LYS A 116 1.76 17.54 -6.37
CA LYS A 116 2.39 17.60 -7.71
C LYS A 116 2.73 16.21 -8.25
N TRP A 117 2.43 15.99 -9.53
CA TRP A 117 2.97 14.88 -10.30
C TRP A 117 4.41 15.13 -10.72
N THR A 118 5.28 14.17 -10.44
CA THR A 118 6.71 14.20 -10.76
C THR A 118 7.07 12.96 -11.57
N THR A 119 7.86 13.15 -12.62
CA THR A 119 8.35 12.09 -13.49
C THR A 119 9.77 11.70 -13.07
N CYS A 120 10.04 10.41 -13.05
CA CYS A 120 11.35 9.84 -12.91
C CYS A 120 12.28 10.23 -14.08
N SER A 121 13.59 10.21 -13.84
CA SER A 121 14.57 10.56 -14.87
C SER A 121 14.80 9.40 -15.84
N GLU A 122 15.44 9.67 -16.99
CA GLU A 122 15.77 8.62 -17.96
C GLU A 122 16.77 7.57 -17.43
N GLU A 123 17.64 7.96 -16.48
CA GLU A 123 18.64 7.05 -15.88
C GLU A 123 18.01 6.10 -14.85
N GLU A 124 16.90 6.53 -14.24
CA GLU A 124 16.18 5.78 -13.21
C GLU A 124 14.67 5.89 -13.50
N PRO A 125 14.12 5.22 -14.52
CA PRO A 125 12.77 5.53 -15.02
C PRO A 125 11.64 4.84 -14.25
N PHE A 126 11.92 4.05 -13.21
CA PHE A 126 10.91 3.23 -12.53
C PHE A 126 10.73 3.64 -11.07
N PHE A 127 9.56 4.13 -10.70
CA PHE A 127 9.24 4.48 -9.31
C PHE A 127 8.89 3.24 -8.49
N ASP A 128 9.60 3.06 -7.37
CA ASP A 128 9.49 1.87 -6.52
C ASP A 128 8.61 2.03 -5.28
N GLY A 129 7.80 3.09 -5.25
CA GLY A 129 6.97 3.46 -4.11
C GLY A 129 7.62 4.50 -3.20
N ASN A 130 8.93 4.73 -3.33
CA ASN A 130 9.66 5.74 -2.55
C ASN A 130 10.59 6.61 -3.43
N VAL A 131 11.36 5.96 -4.29
CA VAL A 131 12.35 6.61 -5.15
C VAL A 131 12.30 6.02 -6.56
N CYS A 132 12.81 6.80 -7.51
CA CYS A 132 13.05 6.32 -8.85
C CYS A 132 14.22 5.33 -8.86
N GLN A 133 14.17 4.33 -9.73
CA GLN A 133 15.10 3.22 -9.83
C GLN A 133 15.37 2.88 -11.30
N ALA A 134 16.54 2.29 -11.58
CA ALA A 134 16.89 1.78 -12.90
C ALA A 134 16.30 0.38 -13.20
N ASP A 135 15.87 -0.35 -12.16
CA ASP A 135 15.36 -1.72 -12.27
C ASP A 135 13.83 -1.75 -12.42
N GLU A 136 13.36 -2.18 -13.59
CA GLU A 136 11.94 -2.28 -13.93
C GLU A 136 11.16 -3.20 -12.99
N SER A 137 11.80 -4.22 -12.41
CA SER A 137 11.11 -5.15 -11.50
C SER A 137 10.69 -4.50 -10.18
N ARG A 138 11.26 -3.32 -9.86
CA ARG A 138 10.91 -2.55 -8.66
C ARG A 138 9.70 -1.66 -8.87
N CYS A 139 9.17 -1.63 -10.08
CA CYS A 139 8.10 -0.77 -10.49
C CYS A 139 6.81 -0.95 -9.68
N CYS A 140 6.28 0.16 -9.15
CA CYS A 140 4.96 0.21 -8.52
C CYS A 140 3.81 0.39 -9.53
N ASN A 141 3.80 -0.45 -10.57
CA ASN A 141 2.74 -0.57 -11.57
C ASN A 141 2.04 -1.93 -11.39
N CYS A 142 0.90 -2.13 -12.04
CA CYS A 142 0.25 -3.43 -12.21
C CYS A 142 -0.56 -3.95 -11.03
N LYS A 143 -0.94 -3.06 -10.12
CA LYS A 143 -1.93 -3.33 -9.10
C LYS A 143 -3.12 -2.39 -9.29
N PRO A 144 -4.35 -2.92 -9.35
CA PRO A 144 -5.52 -2.07 -9.29
C PRO A 144 -5.50 -1.32 -7.94
N HIS A 145 -5.89 -0.05 -7.96
CA HIS A 145 -6.01 0.75 -6.76
C HIS A 145 -7.25 1.63 -6.83
N CYS A 146 -7.95 1.71 -5.71
CA CYS A 146 -9.11 2.54 -5.47
C CYS A 146 -8.68 3.77 -4.66
N SER A 147 -8.80 4.96 -5.22
CA SER A 147 -8.66 6.17 -4.42
C SER A 147 -9.82 6.30 -3.42
N MET A 148 -9.69 7.19 -2.45
CA MET A 148 -10.79 7.58 -1.57
C MET A 148 -12.05 7.97 -2.37
N SER A 149 -11.87 8.72 -3.46
CA SER A 149 -12.98 9.14 -4.32
C SER A 149 -13.63 7.96 -5.04
N ASP A 150 -12.83 6.98 -5.49
CA ASP A 150 -13.35 5.81 -6.20
C ASP A 150 -14.18 4.94 -5.28
N ALA A 151 -13.72 4.72 -4.05
CA ALA A 151 -14.46 3.98 -3.04
C ALA A 151 -15.78 4.67 -2.65
N LEU A 152 -15.77 5.99 -2.42
CA LEU A 152 -16.97 6.73 -2.04
C LEU A 152 -18.04 6.76 -3.15
N ASN A 153 -17.61 6.79 -4.41
CA ASN A 153 -18.51 6.84 -5.56
C ASN A 153 -18.80 5.47 -6.17
N HIS A 154 -18.20 4.40 -5.64
CA HIS A 154 -18.27 3.05 -6.21
C HIS A 154 -17.85 3.03 -7.69
N ASN A 155 -16.76 3.74 -8.00
CA ASN A 155 -16.20 3.77 -9.35
C ASN A 155 -15.57 2.41 -9.69
N MET A 156 -15.43 2.16 -10.99
CA MET A 156 -14.69 1.01 -11.50
C MET A 156 -13.25 1.45 -11.81
N VAL A 157 -12.28 0.58 -11.52
CA VAL A 157 -10.87 0.77 -11.87
C VAL A 157 -10.37 -0.40 -12.73
N PRO A 158 -9.41 -0.17 -13.64
CA PRO A 158 -8.98 -1.20 -14.57
C PRO A 158 -8.24 -2.35 -13.87
N ASP A 159 -8.45 -3.58 -14.35
CA ASP A 159 -7.48 -4.66 -14.14
C ASP A 159 -6.28 -4.41 -15.07
N HIS A 160 -5.13 -4.14 -14.48
CA HIS A 160 -3.92 -3.79 -15.22
C HIS A 160 -3.31 -4.98 -15.97
N ARG A 161 -3.74 -6.22 -15.65
CA ARG A 161 -3.32 -7.47 -16.30
C ARG A 161 -4.36 -8.03 -17.25
N ASN A 162 -5.58 -7.49 -17.28
CA ASN A 162 -6.64 -7.94 -18.19
C ASN A 162 -7.56 -6.79 -18.58
N CYS A 163 -7.42 -6.28 -19.81
CA CYS A 163 -8.18 -5.15 -20.33
C CYS A 163 -9.69 -5.40 -20.46
N SER A 164 -10.14 -6.65 -20.38
CA SER A 164 -11.57 -6.98 -20.36
C SER A 164 -12.14 -7.02 -18.94
N ASN A 165 -11.31 -6.80 -17.92
CA ASN A 165 -11.71 -6.87 -16.53
C ASN A 165 -11.57 -5.51 -15.83
N PHE A 166 -12.27 -5.40 -14.72
CA PHE A 166 -12.25 -4.23 -13.84
C PHE A 166 -12.46 -4.66 -12.40
N TYR A 167 -12.25 -3.73 -11.47
CA TYR A 167 -12.61 -3.88 -10.07
C TYR A 167 -13.60 -2.80 -9.66
N LEU A 168 -14.62 -3.17 -8.89
CA LEU A 168 -15.50 -2.21 -8.24
C LEU A 168 -14.86 -1.75 -6.92
N CYS A 169 -14.69 -0.45 -6.76
CA CYS A 169 -14.10 0.13 -5.56
C CYS A 169 -15.16 0.25 -4.45
N MET A 170 -15.05 -0.62 -3.44
CA MET A 170 -15.90 -0.57 -2.23
C MET A 170 -15.20 0.15 -1.08
N GLU A 171 -13.88 0.00 -1.02
CA GLU A 171 -13.00 0.62 -0.03
C GLU A 171 -11.74 1.14 -0.75
N PRO A 172 -11.03 2.13 -0.17
CA PRO A 172 -9.78 2.65 -0.72
C PRO A 172 -8.65 1.64 -0.56
N GLY A 173 -7.65 1.73 -1.42
CA GLY A 173 -6.54 0.77 -1.44
C GLY A 173 -6.68 -0.22 -2.58
N ILE A 174 -6.07 -1.40 -2.41
CA ILE A 174 -6.14 -2.46 -3.42
C ILE A 174 -7.51 -3.12 -3.33
N PRO A 175 -8.29 -3.17 -4.43
CA PRO A 175 -9.60 -3.78 -4.41
C PRO A 175 -9.51 -5.28 -4.17
N ASP A 176 -10.49 -5.80 -3.43
CA ASP A 176 -10.61 -7.23 -3.14
C ASP A 176 -10.92 -8.02 -4.42
N HIS A 177 -10.37 -9.24 -4.53
CA HIS A 177 -10.68 -10.17 -5.62
C HIS A 177 -12.17 -10.46 -5.83
N LEU A 178 -13.00 -10.30 -4.78
CA LEU A 178 -14.45 -10.48 -4.84
C LEU A 178 -15.16 -9.35 -5.58
N THR A 179 -14.53 -8.17 -5.74
CA THR A 179 -15.10 -7.04 -6.49
C THR A 179 -14.65 -7.03 -7.95
N HIS A 180 -13.94 -8.08 -8.38
CA HIS A 180 -13.48 -8.27 -9.74
C HIS A 180 -14.65 -8.58 -10.68
N GLY A 181 -14.76 -7.79 -11.74
CA GLY A 181 -15.79 -7.87 -12.76
C GLY A 181 -15.21 -8.02 -14.16
N HIS A 182 -16.07 -8.40 -15.10
CA HIS A 182 -15.74 -8.55 -16.51
C HIS A 182 -16.66 -7.67 -17.36
N CYS A 183 -16.10 -6.99 -18.36
CA CYS A 183 -16.87 -6.23 -19.32
C CYS A 183 -17.67 -7.19 -20.21
N PRO A 184 -19.02 -7.15 -20.18
CA PRO A 184 -19.84 -8.11 -20.91
C PRO A 184 -19.68 -7.98 -22.43
N ASN A 185 -19.39 -6.77 -22.90
CA ASN A 185 -19.00 -6.47 -24.27
C ASN A 185 -17.85 -5.45 -24.21
N GLY A 186 -16.90 -5.56 -25.15
CA GLY A 186 -15.79 -4.61 -25.27
C GLY A 186 -14.68 -4.76 -24.23
N TYR A 187 -14.06 -3.62 -23.93
CA TYR A 187 -12.93 -3.51 -23.00
C TYR A 187 -13.19 -2.38 -22.01
N PHE A 188 -12.46 -2.40 -20.89
CA PHE A 188 -12.54 -1.32 -19.92
C PHE A 188 -11.84 -0.06 -20.45
N ASP A 189 -12.53 1.06 -20.44
CA ASP A 189 -12.00 2.37 -20.79
C ASP A 189 -11.58 3.11 -19.50
N PRO A 190 -10.28 3.20 -19.19
CA PRO A 190 -9.80 3.85 -17.98
C PRO A 190 -10.01 5.37 -17.98
N GLN A 191 -10.22 6.00 -19.13
CA GLN A 191 -10.53 7.44 -19.20
C GLN A 191 -12.00 7.70 -18.90
N ALA A 192 -12.88 6.82 -19.36
CA ALA A 192 -14.32 6.91 -19.07
C ALA A 192 -14.71 6.28 -17.72
N GLY A 193 -13.86 5.41 -17.17
CA GLY A 193 -14.13 4.68 -15.92
C GLY A 193 -15.21 3.61 -16.07
N ASN A 194 -15.42 3.05 -17.27
CA ASN A 194 -16.47 2.07 -17.54
C ASN A 194 -16.13 1.14 -18.73
N CYS A 195 -16.94 0.09 -18.92
CA CYS A 195 -16.82 -0.82 -20.06
C CYS A 195 -17.40 -0.21 -21.34
N ASN A 196 -16.66 -0.33 -22.45
CA ASN A 196 -17.04 0.24 -23.74
C ASN A 196 -16.62 -0.68 -24.90
N ASP A 197 -17.57 -0.96 -25.80
CA ASP A 197 -17.40 -1.81 -26.99
C ASP A 197 -16.39 -1.26 -28.00
N GLY A 198 -16.18 0.06 -28.00
CA GLY A 198 -15.23 0.74 -28.89
C GLY A 198 -13.88 1.06 -28.24
N ALA A 199 -13.69 0.75 -26.96
CA ALA A 199 -12.43 1.03 -26.28
C ALA A 199 -11.32 0.09 -26.79
N PRO A 200 -10.08 0.57 -26.95
CA PRO A 200 -8.95 -0.31 -27.21
C PRO A 200 -8.63 -1.15 -25.96
N CYS A 201 -8.24 -2.41 -26.16
CA CYS A 201 -7.65 -3.21 -25.09
C CYS A 201 -6.27 -2.63 -24.73
N ILE A 202 -6.16 -2.05 -23.53
CA ILE A 202 -4.89 -1.53 -23.00
C ILE A 202 -4.55 -2.37 -21.76
N GLN A 203 -3.53 -3.22 -21.89
CA GLN A 203 -2.93 -3.96 -20.78
C GLN A 203 -1.55 -3.36 -20.51
N PRO A 204 -1.42 -2.45 -19.53
CA PRO A 204 -0.13 -1.89 -19.18
C PRO A 204 0.83 -2.94 -18.59
N CYS A 205 0.31 -4.12 -18.21
CA CYS A 205 1.08 -5.16 -17.54
C CYS A 205 0.84 -6.53 -18.18
N ALA A 206 1.94 -7.24 -18.45
CA ALA A 206 1.96 -8.58 -19.03
C ALA A 206 2.25 -9.67 -17.99
#